data_AF-A0A9E4BZZ1-F1
#
_entry.id   AF-A0A9E4BZZ1-F1
#
_cell.length_a   1.000
_cell.length_b   1.000
_cell.length_c   1.000
_cell.angle_alpha   90.00
_cell.angle_beta   90.00
_cell.angle_gamma   90.00
#
_symmetry.space_group_name_H-M   'P 1'
#
loop_
_entity.id
_entity.type
_entity.pdbx_description
1 polymer ?
#
loop_
_entity_poly.entity_id
_entity_poly.type
_entity_poly.pdbx_seq_one_letter_code
_entity_poly.pdbx_strand_id
1 'polypeptide(L)'
;MLYPTPQARLQVGRDFDGKQQPIVLRAAHSDRERALFWYVNRRFLGRTVNQHRLAVSLEPGAHALEIVDAHGFRDRTRFYVVR
;
A
#
# COMPACT_ATOMS: atom_id res chain seq x y z
N MET A 1 5.97 -5.67 -9.14
CA MET A 1 5.35 -4.33 -9.34
C MET A 1 4.68 -3.92 -8.05
N LEU A 2 5.02 -2.75 -7.51
CA LEU A 2 4.42 -2.20 -6.28
C LEU A 2 3.53 -1.01 -6.64
N TYR A 3 2.32 -0.98 -6.09
CA TYR A 3 1.36 0.10 -6.22
C TYR A 3 1.02 0.66 -4.82
N PRO A 4 1.06 1.98 -4.63
CA PRO A 4 1.17 3.04 -5.66
C PRO A 4 2.53 3.11 -6.36
N THR A 5 2.55 3.48 -7.63
CA THR A 5 3.81 3.65 -8.37
C THR A 5 4.61 4.83 -7.81
N PRO A 6 5.94 4.88 -8.02
CA PRO A 6 6.77 5.98 -7.53
C PRO A 6 6.21 7.34 -7.93
N GLN A 7 6.12 8.24 -6.93
CA GLN A 7 5.63 9.61 -7.03
C GLN A 7 4.15 9.76 -7.42
N ALA A 8 3.36 8.68 -7.39
CA ALA A 8 1.93 8.75 -7.66
C ALA A 8 1.22 9.75 -6.73
N ARG A 9 0.26 10.49 -7.30
CA ARG A 9 -0.65 11.38 -6.56
C ARG A 9 -2.04 10.77 -6.58
N LEU A 10 -2.52 10.35 -5.42
CA LEU A 10 -3.78 9.64 -5.26
C LEU A 10 -4.85 10.60 -4.74
N GLN A 11 -5.87 10.85 -5.55
CA GLN A 11 -7.11 11.47 -5.09
C GLN A 11 -8.00 10.38 -4.49
N VAL A 12 -8.44 10.61 -3.25
CA VAL A 12 -9.27 9.65 -2.53
C VAL A 12 -10.67 10.23 -2.39
N GLY A 13 -11.62 9.58 -3.06
CA GLY A 13 -13.02 9.96 -2.99
C GLY A 13 -13.59 9.80 -1.59
N ARG A 14 -14.72 10.48 -1.36
CA ARG A 14 -15.57 10.28 -0.19
C ARG A 14 -16.87 9.63 -0.64
N ASP A 15 -17.47 8.80 0.21
CA ASP A 15 -18.85 8.34 -0.02
C ASP A 15 -19.87 9.44 0.30
N PHE A 16 -21.15 9.12 0.14
CA PHE A 16 -22.28 10.02 0.39
C PHE A 16 -22.35 10.50 1.84
N ASP A 17 -21.77 9.76 2.79
CA ASP A 17 -21.71 10.13 4.21
C ASP A 17 -20.44 10.96 4.53
N GLY A 18 -19.64 11.29 3.52
CA GLY A 18 -18.42 12.08 3.66
C GLY A 18 -17.21 11.30 4.19
N LYS A 19 -17.32 9.98 4.31
CA LYS A 19 -16.24 9.11 4.78
C LYS A 19 -15.26 8.82 3.65
N GLN A 20 -13.97 8.96 3.96
CA GLN A 20 -12.89 8.73 3.01
C GLN A 20 -12.87 7.24 2.59
N GLN A 21 -12.84 6.99 1.29
CA GLN A 21 -12.69 5.64 0.74
C GLN A 21 -11.29 5.10 1.00
N PRO A 22 -11.11 3.79 1.20
CA PRO A 22 -9.79 3.22 1.40
C PRO A 22 -8.97 3.23 0.10
N ILE A 23 -7.66 3.40 0.25
CA ILE A 23 -6.68 3.18 -0.82
C ILE A 23 -6.34 1.69 -0.84
N VAL A 24 -6.34 1.06 -2.02
CA VAL A 24 -5.92 -0.33 -2.17
C VAL A 24 -4.46 -0.39 -2.61
N LEU A 25 -3.57 -0.75 -1.69
CA LEU A 25 -2.17 -1.05 -1.98
C LEU A 25 -2.10 -2.41 -2.69
N ARG A 26 -1.18 -2.54 -3.66
CA ARG A 26 -1.02 -3.79 -4.42
C ARG A 26 0.44 -4.13 -4.68
N ALA A 27 0.74 -5.41 -4.72
CA ALA A 27 2.05 -5.90 -5.12
C ALA A 27 1.89 -7.09 -6.06
N ALA A 28 2.74 -7.16 -7.07
CA ALA A 28 2.94 -8.36 -7.87
C ALA A 28 4.26 -9.00 -7.42
N HIS A 29 4.14 -10.22 -6.88
CA HIS A 29 5.24 -11.07 -6.47
C HIS A 29 5.25 -12.30 -7.38
N SER A 30 6.42 -12.75 -7.82
CA SER A 30 6.57 -13.89 -8.75
C SER A 30 6.09 -15.19 -8.12
N ASP A 31 6.33 -15.35 -6.82
CA ASP A 31 5.80 -16.43 -6.01
C ASP A 31 4.52 -15.97 -5.29
N ARG A 32 3.36 -16.45 -5.74
CA ARG A 32 2.06 -16.01 -5.22
C ARG A 32 1.74 -16.57 -3.83
N GLU A 33 2.31 -17.72 -3.46
CA GLU A 33 1.99 -18.39 -2.18
C GLU A 33 2.73 -17.77 -0.99
N ARG A 34 3.63 -16.86 -1.29
CA ARG A 34 4.48 -16.19 -0.31
C ARG A 34 3.73 -15.15 0.49
N ALA A 35 4.07 -15.02 1.77
CA ALA A 35 3.58 -13.90 2.57
C ALA A 35 4.35 -12.60 2.26
N LEU A 36 3.61 -11.49 2.10
CA LEU A 36 4.18 -10.14 2.09
C LEU A 36 3.73 -9.37 3.32
N PHE A 37 4.67 -8.70 3.97
CA PHE A 37 4.48 -7.83 5.12
C PHE A 37 4.48 -6.38 4.65
N TRP A 38 3.45 -5.61 5.04
CA TRP A 38 3.21 -4.27 4.51
C TRP A 38 3.49 -3.21 5.56
N TYR A 39 4.19 -2.16 5.13
CA TYR A 39 4.52 -1.03 5.97
C TYR A 39 4.21 0.27 5.24
N VAL A 40 3.59 1.22 5.94
CA VAL A 40 3.52 2.61 5.50
C VAL A 40 4.18 3.48 6.55
N ASN A 41 5.12 4.32 6.12
CA ASN A 41 5.88 5.22 7.00
C ASN A 41 6.56 4.45 8.16
N ARG A 42 7.10 3.26 7.86
CA ARG A 42 7.71 2.31 8.83
C ARG A 42 6.75 1.72 9.86
N ARG A 43 5.45 1.97 9.75
CA ARG A 43 4.43 1.34 10.58
C ARG A 43 3.91 0.08 9.91
N PHE A 44 3.91 -1.04 10.62
CA PHE A 44 3.33 -2.29 10.16
C PHE A 44 1.81 -2.16 10.01
N LEU A 45 1.29 -2.63 8.88
CA LEU A 45 -0.14 -2.57 8.55
C LEU A 45 -0.79 -3.95 8.49
N GLY A 46 -0.01 -5.01 8.25
CA GLY A 46 -0.51 -6.36 8.11
C GLY A 46 0.29 -7.21 7.14
N ARG A 47 -0.17 -8.43 6.90
CA ARG A 47 0.39 -9.34 5.91
C ARG A 47 -0.69 -9.87 4.96
N THR A 48 -0.29 -10.21 3.74
CA THR A 48 -1.16 -10.86 2.75
C THR A 48 -0.47 -12.09 2.18
N VAL A 49 -1.27 -13.05 1.71
CA VAL A 49 -0.85 -14.29 1.03
C VAL A 49 -1.75 -14.46 -0.19
N ASN A 50 -1.24 -15.00 -1.30
CA ASN A 50 -1.95 -15.21 -2.57
C ASN A 50 -2.35 -13.92 -3.29
N GLN A 51 -3.29 -13.16 -2.70
CA GLN A 51 -3.74 -11.88 -3.21
C GLN A 51 -3.10 -10.75 -2.41
N HIS A 52 -2.06 -10.16 -2.99
CA HIS A 52 -1.32 -9.06 -2.41
C HIS A 52 -2.05 -7.73 -2.60
N ARG A 53 -3.16 -7.58 -1.88
CA ARG A 53 -3.98 -6.37 -1.82
C ARG A 53 -4.28 -6.01 -0.38
N LEU A 54 -4.04 -4.76 -0.01
CA LEU A 54 -4.32 -4.26 1.34
C LEU A 54 -5.04 -2.91 1.26
N ALA A 55 -6.25 -2.85 1.82
CA ALA A 55 -7.02 -1.62 1.92
C ALA A 55 -6.58 -0.82 3.15
N VAL A 56 -6.28 0.47 2.98
CA VAL A 56 -5.79 1.36 4.04
C VAL A 56 -6.42 2.74 3.94
N SER A 57 -6.67 3.37 5.08
CA SER A 57 -7.00 4.80 5.16
C SER A 57 -5.73 5.57 5.47
N LEU A 58 -5.44 6.58 4.66
CA LEU A 58 -4.27 7.44 4.82
C LEU A 58 -4.70 8.90 4.74
N GLU A 59 -4.19 9.69 5.68
CA GLU A 59 -4.36 11.14 5.66
C GLU A 59 -3.68 11.76 4.42
N PRO A 60 -4.14 12.93 3.95
CA PRO A 60 -3.44 13.68 2.92
C PRO A 60 -1.98 13.96 3.31
N GLY A 61 -1.05 13.72 2.39
CA GLY A 61 0.37 13.91 2.64
C GLY A 61 1.28 12.95 1.87
N ALA A 62 2.57 13.04 2.17
CA ALA A 62 3.58 12.15 1.61
C ALA A 62 3.67 10.84 2.41
N HIS A 63 3.75 9.73 1.70
CA HIS A 63 3.86 8.40 2.28
C HIS A 63 4.97 7.58 1.62
N ALA A 64 5.56 6.70 2.40
CA ALA A 64 6.47 5.66 1.92
C ALA A 64 5.83 4.29 2.18
N LEU A 65 5.55 3.55 1.11
CA LEU A 65 5.11 2.15 1.17
C LEU A 65 6.33 1.25 1.00
N GLU A 66 6.48 0.30 1.91
CA GLU A 66 7.48 -0.77 1.86
C GLU A 66 6.78 -2.12 2.01
N ILE A 67 7.23 -3.11 1.24
CA ILE A 67 6.87 -4.50 1.42
C ILE A 67 8.12 -5.31 1.73
N VAL A 68 7.97 -6.36 2.54
CA VAL A 68 9.02 -7.31 2.88
C VAL A 68 8.49 -8.72 2.69
N ASP A 69 9.28 -9.62 2.11
CA ASP A 69 8.93 -11.04 2.00
C ASP A 69 9.64 -11.90 3.07
N ALA A 70 9.37 -13.21 3.09
CA ALA A 70 9.93 -14.12 4.09
C ALA A 70 11.46 -14.38 3.98
N HIS A 71 12.12 -13.97 2.90
CA HIS A 71 13.60 -14.01 2.78
C HIS A 71 14.23 -12.64 2.98
N GLY A 72 13.44 -11.64 3.37
CA GLY A 72 13.90 -10.29 3.62
C GLY A 72 14.09 -9.46 2.34
N PHE A 73 13.60 -9.90 1.18
CA PHE A 73 13.53 -9.04 0.00
C PHE A 73 12.60 -7.87 0.28
N ARG A 74 13.03 -6.67 -0.12
CA ARG A 74 12.28 -5.43 0.11
C ARG A 74 12.06 -4.69 -1.19
N ASP A 75 10.86 -4.15 -1.36
CA ASP A 75 10.56 -3.17 -2.40
C ASP A 75 9.88 -1.96 -1.74
N ARG A 76 10.19 -0.76 -2.23
CA ARG A 76 9.75 0.49 -1.62
C ARG A 76 9.42 1.54 -2.67
N THR A 77 8.33 2.26 -2.41
CA THR A 77 7.86 3.38 -3.22
C THR A 77 7.46 4.56 -2.34
N ARG A 78 7.49 5.77 -2.91
CA ARG A 78 6.97 6.99 -2.29
C ARG A 78 5.79 7.49 -3.10
N PHE A 79 4.74 7.95 -2.45
CA PHE A 79 3.54 8.47 -3.10
C PHE A 79 2.90 9.56 -2.25
N TYR A 80 1.91 10.24 -2.80
CA TYR A 80 1.21 11.35 -2.16
C TYR A 80 -0.28 11.08 -2.18
N VAL A 81 -0.94 11.24 -1.04
CA VAL A 81 -2.39 11.35 -0.95
C VAL A 81 -2.73 12.83 -1.05
N VAL A 82 -3.55 13.18 -2.03
CA VAL A 82 -4.03 14.56 -2.23
C VAL A 82 -5.49 14.67 -1.78
N ARG A 83 -5.89 15.87 -1.37
CA ARG A 83 -7.29 16.19 -1.07
C ARG A 83 -8.12 16.28 -2.33
#